data_AF-A0A3S5A3U2-F1
#
_entry.id   AF-A0A3S5A3U2-F1
#
_cell.length_a   1.000
_cell.length_b   1.000
_cell.length_c   1.000
_cell.angle_alpha   90.00
_cell.angle_beta   90.00
_cell.angle_gamma   90.00
#
_symmetry.space_group_name_H-M   'P 1'
#
loop_
_entity.id
_entity.type
_entity.pdbx_description
1 polymer ?
#
loop_
_entity_poly.entity_id
_entity_poly.type
_entity_poly.pdbx_seq_one_letter_code
_entity_poly.pdbx_strand_id
1 'polypeptide(L)'
;MYLDPIIKCMANTAVRLANEFCLEVSGEAQLALASLADSQYTDVSAYLSSAEFALRRQLLVSARRDSACLAEMGEKRSRLLRLLQRQSDLEFAELESLSNDRERYLMDALAAYCHCLIVSDQFNIKVGQRFDLYEIRYYDYLKCFTIIYFRTTNLATLHLFSDYLTIFG
;
A
#
# COMPACT_ATOMS: atom_id res chain seq x y z
N MET A 1 -4.29 -2.70 18.89
CA MET A 1 -3.74 -1.78 17.88
C MET A 1 -2.25 -1.55 18.11
N TYR A 2 -1.46 -2.62 18.23
CA TYR A 2 0.01 -2.63 18.23
C TYR A 2 0.41 -3.93 17.52
N LEU A 3 0.46 -3.92 16.20
CA LEU A 3 1.30 -4.88 15.50
C LEU A 3 2.72 -4.41 15.78
N ASP A 4 3.39 -5.11 16.70
CA ASP A 4 4.70 -4.73 17.24
C ASP A 4 5.66 -4.31 16.11
N PRO A 5 6.43 -3.22 16.24
CA PRO A 5 7.44 -2.82 15.25
C PRO A 5 8.42 -3.96 14.95
N ILE A 6 8.58 -4.90 15.88
CA ILE A 6 9.33 -6.15 15.73
C ILE A 6 8.69 -7.06 14.69
N ILE A 7 7.35 -7.22 14.68
CA ILE A 7 6.63 -8.05 13.70
C ILE A 7 6.73 -7.44 12.30
N LYS A 8 6.56 -6.12 12.16
CA LYS A 8 6.74 -5.40 10.89
C LYS A 8 8.18 -5.50 10.38
N CYS A 9 9.17 -5.41 11.28
CA CYS A 9 10.58 -5.58 10.95
C CYS A 9 10.90 -7.03 10.54
N MET A 10 10.40 -8.02 11.27
CA MET A 10 10.63 -9.45 10.97
C MET A 10 9.98 -9.87 9.66
N ALA A 11 8.77 -9.40 9.35
CA ALA A 11 8.14 -9.63 8.05
C ALA A 11 9.00 -9.04 6.91
N ASN A 12 9.37 -7.76 7.01
CA ASN A 12 10.20 -7.11 5.99
C ASN A 12 11.58 -7.77 5.83
N THR A 13 12.16 -8.27 6.92
CA THR A 13 13.47 -8.94 6.90
C THR A 13 13.36 -10.35 6.31
N ALA A 14 12.32 -11.11 6.64
CA ALA A 14 12.07 -12.44 6.08
C ALA A 14 11.82 -12.39 4.56
N VAL A 15 11.10 -11.36 4.09
CA VAL A 15 10.87 -11.12 2.66
C VAL A 15 12.15 -10.76 1.94
N ARG A 16 12.99 -9.91 2.54
CA ARG A 16 14.28 -9.53 1.97
C ARG A 16 15.24 -10.71 1.90
N LEU A 17 15.30 -11.52 2.97
CA LEU A 17 16.10 -12.74 3.02
C LEU A 17 15.59 -13.79 2.02
N ALA A 18 14.27 -13.98 1.89
CA ALA A 18 13.70 -14.91 0.92
C ALA A 18 14.05 -14.52 -0.54
N ASN A 19 14.05 -13.22 -0.84
CA ASN A 19 14.49 -12.69 -2.13
C ASN A 19 16.02 -12.78 -2.32
N GLU A 20 16.82 -12.59 -1.27
CA GLU A 20 18.29 -12.71 -1.30
C GLU A 20 18.76 -14.18 -1.47
N PHE A 21 17.97 -15.17 -1.01
CA PHE A 21 18.37 -16.59 -1.01
C PHE A 21 17.80 -17.43 -2.16
N CYS A 22 17.00 -16.86 -3.09
CA CYS A 22 16.35 -17.62 -4.17
C CYS A 22 15.69 -18.93 -3.70
N LEU A 23 15.21 -18.97 -2.46
CA LEU A 23 14.36 -20.07 -2.01
C LEU A 23 13.07 -19.96 -2.84
N GLU A 24 12.64 -21.06 -3.47
CA GLU A 24 11.33 -21.12 -4.11
C GLU A 24 10.27 -20.92 -3.02
N VAL A 25 9.92 -19.66 -2.75
CA VAL A 25 8.88 -19.30 -1.81
C VAL A 25 7.59 -19.85 -2.37
N SER A 26 6.92 -20.73 -1.63
CA SER A 26 5.69 -21.36 -2.10
C SER A 26 4.65 -20.28 -2.44
N GLY A 27 3.78 -20.57 -3.42
CA GLY A 27 2.68 -19.67 -3.76
C GLY A 27 1.79 -19.35 -2.56
N GLU A 28 1.67 -20.27 -1.60
CA GLU A 28 0.96 -20.06 -0.33
C GLU A 28 1.64 -19.01 0.55
N ALA A 29 2.97 -19.02 0.65
CA ALA A 29 3.73 -18.04 1.42
C ALA A 29 3.67 -16.65 0.77
N GLN A 30 3.71 -16.57 -0.57
CA GLN A 30 3.53 -15.32 -1.30
C GLN A 30 2.10 -14.78 -1.16
N LEU A 31 1.09 -15.66 -1.18
CA LEU A 31 -0.29 -15.28 -0.93
C LEU A 31 -0.48 -14.76 0.52
N ALA A 32 0.13 -15.41 1.51
CA ALA A 32 0.05 -14.97 2.90
C ALA A 32 0.66 -13.57 3.08
N LEU A 33 1.79 -13.31 2.42
CA LEU A 33 2.43 -12.00 2.39
C LEU A 33 1.55 -10.95 1.73
N ALA A 34 0.98 -11.27 0.57
CA ALA A 34 0.07 -10.39 -0.15
C ALA A 34 -1.16 -10.06 0.70
N SER A 35 -1.76 -11.07 1.35
CA SER A 35 -2.93 -10.91 2.21
C SER A 35 -2.62 -10.05 3.43
N LEU A 36 -1.42 -10.20 4.02
CA LEU A 36 -0.99 -9.37 5.13
C LEU A 36 -0.83 -7.91 4.70
N ALA A 37 -0.13 -7.65 3.61
CA ALA A 37 0.07 -6.30 3.08
C ALA A 37 -1.25 -5.65 2.66
N ASP A 38 -2.15 -6.41 2.02
CA ASP A 38 -3.52 -5.97 1.67
C ASP A 38 -4.34 -5.61 2.92
N SER A 39 -4.28 -6.42 3.97
CA SER A 39 -4.93 -6.10 5.25
C SER A 39 -4.38 -4.80 5.83
N GLN A 40 -3.05 -4.60 5.83
CA GLN A 40 -2.45 -3.35 6.32
C GLN A 40 -2.86 -2.15 5.46
N TYR A 41 -2.89 -2.29 4.13
CA TYR A 41 -3.39 -1.27 3.22
C TYR A 41 -4.83 -0.91 3.54
N THR A 42 -5.71 -1.90 3.69
CA THR A 42 -7.13 -1.71 3.95
C THR A 42 -7.35 -1.00 5.28
N ASP A 43 -6.66 -1.42 6.35
CA ASP A 43 -6.79 -0.82 7.68
C ASP A 43 -6.32 0.64 7.68
N VAL A 44 -5.14 0.91 7.10
CA VAL A 44 -4.59 2.28 7.04
C VAL A 44 -5.45 3.16 6.13
N SER A 45 -5.92 2.65 4.99
CA SER A 45 -6.80 3.38 4.08
C SER A 45 -8.13 3.74 4.76
N ALA A 46 -8.72 2.81 5.51
CA ALA A 46 -9.92 3.06 6.29
C ALA A 46 -9.68 4.16 7.33
N TYR A 47 -8.56 4.09 8.08
CA TYR A 47 -8.18 5.12 9.03
C TYR A 47 -8.00 6.50 8.38
N LEU A 48 -7.27 6.60 7.27
CA LEU A 48 -7.04 7.86 6.55
C LEU A 48 -8.35 8.47 6.00
N SER A 49 -9.36 7.64 5.70
CA SER A 49 -10.69 8.09 5.28
C SER A 49 -11.64 8.44 6.44
N SER A 50 -11.24 8.17 7.69
CA SER A 50 -12.10 8.33 8.85
C SER A 50 -12.27 9.79 9.27
N ALA A 51 -13.39 10.08 9.94
CA ALA A 51 -13.63 11.38 10.56
C ALA A 51 -12.61 11.68 11.68
N GLU A 52 -12.08 10.64 12.35
CA GLU A 52 -11.05 10.79 13.38
C GLU A 52 -9.77 11.38 12.80
N PHE A 53 -9.29 10.84 11.68
CA PHE A 53 -8.11 11.35 10.99
C PHE A 53 -8.33 12.78 10.46
N ALA A 54 -9.50 13.04 9.88
CA ALA A 54 -9.87 14.37 9.40
C ALA A 54 -9.85 15.41 10.55
N LEU A 55 -10.42 15.05 11.70
CA LEU A 55 -10.42 15.88 12.90
C LEU A 55 -9.00 16.09 13.44
N ARG A 56 -8.20 15.02 13.54
CA ARG A 56 -6.79 15.10 13.98
C ARG A 56 -5.99 16.07 13.11
N ARG A 57 -6.13 15.97 11.79
CA ARG A 57 -5.48 16.86 10.83
C ARG A 57 -5.96 18.32 10.99
N GLN A 58 -7.25 18.54 11.20
CA GLN A 58 -7.80 19.88 11.41
C GLN A 58 -7.25 20.54 12.69
N LEU A 59 -7.22 19.79 13.79
CA LEU A 59 -6.68 20.26 15.07
C LEU A 59 -5.19 20.62 14.94
N LEU A 60 -4.41 19.77 14.26
CA LEU A 60 -2.99 20.01 14.03
C LEU A 60 -2.74 21.27 13.18
N VAL A 61 -3.55 21.51 12.15
CA VAL A 61 -3.50 22.74 11.35
C VAL A 61 -3.83 23.96 12.22
N SER A 62 -4.84 23.88 13.09
CA SER A 62 -5.16 24.97 14.02
C SER A 62 -4.01 25.26 14.97
N ALA A 63 -3.46 24.23 15.62
CA ALA A 63 -2.34 24.35 16.55
C ALA A 63 -1.10 24.98 15.90
N ARG A 64 -0.82 24.63 14.63
CA ARG A 64 0.29 25.25 13.88
C ARG A 64 0.04 26.73 13.62
N ARG A 65 -1.19 27.13 13.25
CA ARG A 65 -1.54 28.56 13.09
C ARG A 65 -1.40 29.32 14.41
N ASP A 66 -1.88 28.75 15.51
CA ASP A 66 -1.78 29.39 16.83
C ASP A 66 -0.31 29.57 17.23
N SER A 67 0.54 28.57 16.99
CA SER A 67 1.98 28.68 17.21
C SER A 67 2.65 29.74 16.32
N ALA A 68 2.19 29.93 15.08
CA ALA A 68 2.69 30.97 14.20
C ALA A 68 2.30 32.38 14.70
N CYS A 69 1.05 32.55 15.13
CA CYS A 69 0.57 33.80 15.72
C CYS A 69 1.37 34.18 16.98
N LEU A 70 1.62 33.22 17.89
CA LEU A 70 2.47 33.43 19.07
C LEU A 70 3.90 33.85 18.69
N ALA A 71 4.45 33.28 17.61
CA ALA A 71 5.76 33.68 17.10
C ALA A 71 5.75 35.14 16.61
N GLU A 72 4.68 35.58 15.94
CA GLU A 72 4.54 36.96 15.44
C GLU A 72 4.42 37.98 16.58
N MET A 73 3.74 37.62 17.69
CA MET A 73 3.58 38.48 18.87
C MET A 73 4.85 38.67 19.71
N GLY A 74 6.02 38.21 19.24
CA GLY A 74 7.32 38.46 19.88
C GLY A 74 7.81 37.33 20.80
N GLU A 75 7.08 36.21 20.88
CA GLU A 75 7.44 35.08 21.73
C GLU A 75 8.50 34.15 21.12
N LYS A 76 9.14 34.58 20.01
CA LYS A 76 10.14 33.82 19.22
C LYS A 76 11.30 33.25 20.04
N ARG A 77 11.64 33.84 21.18
CA ARG A 77 12.73 33.39 22.07
C ARG A 77 12.28 32.36 23.11
N SER A 78 10.97 32.15 23.27
CA SER A 78 10.41 31.20 24.23
C SER A 78 10.78 29.76 23.90
N ARG A 79 11.27 29.03 24.91
CA ARG A 79 11.52 27.59 24.81
C ARG A 79 10.24 26.82 24.53
N LEU A 80 9.12 27.24 25.12
CA LEU A 80 7.82 26.61 24.96
C LEU A 80 7.38 26.66 23.50
N LEU A 81 7.48 27.84 22.87
CA LEU A 81 7.10 28.02 21.47
C LEU A 81 7.92 27.10 20.53
N ARG A 82 9.24 26.99 20.76
CA ARG A 82 10.09 26.08 19.98
C ARG A 82 9.68 24.61 20.13
N LEU A 83 9.24 24.21 21.33
CA LEU A 83 8.75 22.85 21.57
C LEU A 83 7.42 22.60 20.86
N LEU A 84 6.49 23.56 20.89
CA LEU A 84 5.21 23.46 20.18
C LEU A 84 5.40 23.36 18.66
N GLN A 85 6.28 24.18 18.08
CA GLN A 85 6.60 24.10 16.66
C GLN A 85 7.20 22.75 16.27
N ARG A 86 8.20 22.28 17.04
CA ARG A 86 8.81 20.98 16.81
C ARG A 86 7.80 19.83 16.94
N GLN A 87 6.92 19.88 17.93
CA GLN A 87 5.87 18.88 18.10
C GLN A 87 4.92 18.86 16.91
N SER A 88 4.50 20.04 16.45
CA SER A 88 3.66 20.16 15.26
C SER A 88 4.34 19.57 14.02
N ASP A 89 5.63 19.89 13.80
CA ASP A 89 6.38 19.35 12.66
C ASP A 89 6.50 17.81 12.72
N LEU A 90 6.72 17.23 13.90
CA LEU A 90 6.76 15.78 14.09
C LEU A 90 5.40 15.12 13.80
N GLU A 91 4.31 15.72 14.28
CA GLU A 91 2.97 15.19 14.03
C GLU A 91 2.59 15.30 12.55
N PHE A 92 2.98 16.36 11.85
CA PHE A 92 2.77 16.47 10.40
C PHE A 92 3.55 15.39 9.65
N ALA A 93 4.82 15.17 10.02
CA ALA A 93 5.63 14.11 9.44
C ALA A 93 5.04 12.72 9.71
N GLU A 94 4.44 12.49 10.88
CA GLU A 94 3.73 11.25 11.19
C GLU A 94 2.51 11.05 10.27
N LEU A 95 1.66 12.08 10.09
CA LEU A 95 0.50 11.98 9.19
C LEU A 95 0.90 11.74 7.73
N GLU A 96 1.99 12.35 7.28
CA GLU A 96 2.57 12.09 5.96
C GLU A 96 3.11 10.66 5.87
N SER A 97 3.81 10.19 6.90
CA SER A 97 4.33 8.81 6.94
C SER A 97 3.23 7.75 6.84
N LEU A 98 2.04 7.99 7.41
CA LEU A 98 0.89 7.09 7.27
C LEU A 98 0.39 7.00 5.82
N SER A 99 0.45 8.11 5.09
CA SER A 99 0.04 8.15 3.68
C SER A 99 1.05 7.39 2.81
N ASN A 100 2.34 7.57 3.08
CA ASN A 100 3.41 6.83 2.41
C ASN A 100 3.38 5.33 2.75
N ASP A 101 3.13 4.97 4.00
CA ASP A 101 2.98 3.59 4.45
C ASP A 101 1.80 2.90 3.74
N ARG A 102 0.66 3.60 3.56
CA ARG A 102 -0.46 3.08 2.76
C ARG A 102 -0.02 2.72 1.34
N GLU A 103 0.65 3.63 0.64
CA GLU A 103 1.11 3.39 -0.74
C GLU A 103 2.11 2.23 -0.81
N ARG A 104 3.03 2.16 0.16
CA ARG A 104 3.98 1.08 0.27
C ARG A 104 3.31 -0.28 0.47
N TYR A 105 2.35 -0.38 1.39
CA TYR A 105 1.61 -1.62 1.61
C TYR A 105 0.85 -2.08 0.36
N LEU A 106 0.29 -1.14 -0.41
CA LEU A 106 -0.33 -1.47 -1.69
C LEU A 106 0.69 -2.06 -2.67
N MET A 107 1.85 -1.41 -2.84
CA MET A 107 2.90 -1.90 -3.73
C MET A 107 3.42 -3.27 -3.31
N ASP A 108 3.63 -3.49 -2.00
CA ASP A 108 4.08 -4.76 -1.45
C ASP A 108 3.03 -5.87 -1.69
N ALA A 109 1.74 -5.57 -1.51
CA ALA A 109 0.65 -6.50 -1.78
C ALA A 109 0.58 -6.88 -3.27
N LEU A 110 0.66 -5.89 -4.17
CA LEU A 110 0.62 -6.12 -5.62
C LEU A 110 1.83 -6.93 -6.10
N ALA A 111 3.03 -6.61 -5.62
CA ALA A 111 4.23 -7.36 -5.95
C ALA A 111 4.08 -8.83 -5.52
N ALA A 112 3.59 -9.07 -4.31
CA ALA A 112 3.38 -10.41 -3.78
C ALA A 112 2.28 -11.19 -4.53
N TYR A 113 1.19 -10.54 -4.90
CA TYR A 113 0.15 -11.12 -5.75
C TYR A 113 0.71 -11.50 -7.14
N CYS A 114 1.48 -10.62 -7.78
CA CYS A 114 2.14 -10.91 -9.04
C CYS A 114 3.10 -12.11 -8.93
N HIS A 115 3.91 -12.17 -7.87
CA HIS A 115 4.77 -13.31 -7.61
C HIS A 115 3.97 -14.60 -7.43
N CYS A 116 2.85 -14.56 -6.70
CA CYS A 116 1.99 -15.72 -6.49
C CYS A 116 1.46 -16.27 -7.83
N LEU A 117 1.04 -15.40 -8.75
CA LEU A 117 0.61 -15.78 -10.11
C LEU A 117 1.74 -16.40 -10.95
N ILE A 118 3.00 -15.99 -10.70
CA ILE A 118 4.20 -16.54 -11.35
C ILE A 118 4.60 -17.88 -10.72
N VAL A 119 4.20 -18.21 -9.50
CA VAL A 119 4.57 -19.47 -8.85
C VAL A 119 3.46 -20.52 -8.93
N SER A 120 2.18 -20.14 -8.86
CA SER A 120 1.06 -21.09 -8.81
C SER A 120 -0.23 -20.54 -9.40
N ASP A 121 -0.96 -21.38 -10.16
CA ASP A 121 -2.27 -21.04 -10.71
C ASP A 121 -3.43 -21.17 -9.70
N GLN A 122 -3.17 -21.80 -8.55
CA GLN A 122 -4.18 -22.11 -7.53
C GLN A 122 -4.92 -20.87 -7.01
N PHE A 123 -4.29 -19.71 -7.07
CA PHE A 123 -4.80 -18.47 -6.48
C PHE A 123 -5.22 -17.41 -7.51
N ASN A 124 -5.19 -17.71 -8.81
CA ASN A 124 -5.47 -16.76 -9.89
C ASN A 124 -6.81 -16.03 -9.73
N ILE A 125 -7.87 -16.76 -9.35
CA ILE A 125 -9.20 -16.17 -9.15
C ILE A 125 -9.22 -15.20 -7.97
N LYS A 126 -8.64 -15.59 -6.83
CA LYS A 126 -8.61 -14.76 -5.62
C LYS A 126 -7.81 -13.48 -5.86
N VAL A 127 -6.71 -13.61 -6.57
CA VAL A 127 -5.84 -12.49 -6.94
C VAL A 127 -6.57 -11.55 -7.90
N GLY A 128 -7.24 -12.08 -8.94
CA GLY A 128 -8.03 -11.28 -9.89
C GLY A 128 -9.12 -10.43 -9.21
N GLN A 129 -9.88 -11.03 -8.29
CA GLN A 129 -10.89 -10.30 -7.51
C GLN A 129 -10.32 -9.13 -6.70
N ARG A 130 -9.06 -9.22 -6.25
CA ARG A 130 -8.40 -8.11 -5.54
C ARG A 130 -7.94 -7.01 -6.47
N PHE A 131 -7.42 -7.34 -7.66
CA PHE A 131 -7.09 -6.35 -8.68
C PHE A 131 -8.30 -5.51 -9.10
N ASP A 132 -9.48 -6.13 -9.21
CA ASP A 132 -10.73 -5.42 -9.54
C ASP A 132 -11.13 -4.39 -8.47
N LEU A 133 -10.95 -4.75 -7.20
CA LEU A 133 -11.32 -3.90 -6.06
C LEU A 133 -10.48 -2.62 -5.94
N TYR A 134 -9.23 -2.63 -6.44
CA TYR A 134 -8.36 -1.45 -6.37
C TYR A 134 -8.53 -0.49 -7.54
N GLU A 135 -9.47 -0.74 -8.47
CA GLU A 135 -9.64 0.03 -9.70
C GLU A 135 -8.29 0.33 -10.40
N ILE A 136 -7.39 -0.67 -10.42
CA ILE A 136 -6.06 -0.47 -10.98
C ILE A 136 -6.23 -0.06 -12.44
N ARG A 137 -5.73 1.14 -12.78
CA ARG A 137 -5.82 1.70 -14.13
C ARG A 137 -5.37 0.67 -15.16
N TYR A 138 -6.15 0.56 -16.23
CA TYR A 138 -6.09 -0.38 -17.35
C TYR A 138 -4.69 -0.82 -17.84
N TYR A 139 -3.68 0.05 -17.73
CA TYR A 139 -2.30 -0.21 -18.18
C TYR A 139 -1.51 -1.17 -17.29
N ASP A 140 -1.74 -1.19 -15.98
CA ASP A 140 -1.09 -2.15 -15.06
C ASP A 140 -1.86 -3.47 -15.00
N TYR A 141 -3.18 -3.40 -15.23
CA TYR A 141 -4.05 -4.55 -15.40
C TYR A 141 -3.64 -5.40 -16.61
N LEU A 142 -3.26 -4.78 -17.74
CA LEU A 142 -2.87 -5.51 -18.96
C LEU A 142 -1.62 -6.38 -18.74
N LYS A 143 -0.61 -5.92 -17.98
CA LYS A 143 0.59 -6.72 -17.68
C LYS A 143 0.26 -7.92 -16.78
N CYS A 144 -0.53 -7.70 -15.74
CA CYS A 144 -0.95 -8.76 -14.83
C CYS A 144 -1.87 -9.77 -15.53
N PHE A 145 -2.82 -9.28 -16.33
CA PHE A 145 -3.72 -10.10 -17.14
C PHE A 145 -2.96 -10.90 -18.19
N THR A 146 -1.95 -10.33 -18.86
CA THR A 146 -1.11 -11.06 -19.83
C THR A 146 -0.41 -12.25 -19.16
N ILE A 147 0.10 -12.09 -17.92
CA ILE A 147 0.75 -13.17 -17.16
C ILE A 147 -0.27 -14.26 -16.76
N ILE A 148 -1.46 -13.87 -16.30
CA ILE A 148 -2.54 -14.80 -15.92
C ILE A 148 -3.07 -15.57 -17.15
N TYR A 149 -3.29 -14.87 -18.26
CA TYR A 149 -3.90 -15.43 -19.47
C TYR A 149 -2.95 -16.36 -20.22
N PHE A 150 -1.65 -16.03 -20.30
CA PHE A 150 -0.64 -16.91 -20.93
C PHE A 150 -0.41 -18.23 -20.20
N ARG A 151 -0.64 -18.29 -18.88
CA ARG A 151 -0.50 -19.52 -18.09
C ARG A 151 -1.74 -20.41 -18.11
N THR A 152 -2.92 -19.81 -18.13
CA THR A 152 -4.19 -20.55 -17.99
C THR A 152 -4.74 -21.07 -19.32
N THR A 153 -4.31 -20.55 -20.47
CA THR A 153 -4.83 -20.95 -21.78
C THR A 153 -3.84 -21.76 -22.61
N ASN A 154 -4.18 -23.04 -22.81
CA ASN A 154 -3.65 -23.84 -23.92
C ASN A 154 -3.96 -23.12 -25.24
N LEU A 155 -3.02 -23.15 -26.21
CA LEU A 155 -2.94 -22.36 -27.46
C LEU A 155 -4.22 -22.15 -28.31
N ALA A 156 -5.32 -22.84 -28.04
CA ALA A 156 -6.52 -22.89 -28.88
C ALA A 156 -7.49 -21.70 -28.71
N THR A 157 -7.37 -20.88 -27.65
CA THR A 157 -8.31 -19.77 -27.37
C THR A 157 -7.83 -18.39 -27.83
N LEU A 158 -6.61 -18.28 -28.35
CA LEU A 158 -6.04 -17.04 -28.89
C LEU A 158 -6.85 -16.43 -30.06
N HIS A 159 -7.62 -17.24 -30.78
CA HIS A 159 -8.46 -16.75 -31.88
C HIS A 159 -9.67 -15.92 -31.41
N LEU A 160 -10.20 -16.17 -30.21
CA LEU A 160 -11.35 -15.41 -29.69
C LEU A 160 -10.96 -14.02 -29.14
N PHE A 161 -9.69 -13.83 -28.76
CA PHE A 161 -9.21 -12.55 -28.22
C PHE A 161 -8.80 -11.56 -29.32
N SER A 162 -8.31 -12.06 -30.46
CA SER A 162 -8.12 -11.24 -31.67
C SER A 162 -9.42 -10.59 -32.11
N ASP A 163 -10.53 -11.32 -32.04
CA ASP A 163 -11.84 -10.83 -32.46
C ASP A 163 -12.47 -9.85 -31.45
N TYR A 164 -12.13 -9.95 -30.16
CA TYR A 164 -12.62 -9.02 -29.14
C TYR A 164 -11.91 -7.64 -29.18
N LEU A 165 -10.63 -7.62 -29.58
CA LEU A 165 -9.86 -6.37 -29.75
C LEU A 165 -10.25 -5.58 -31.00
N THR A 166 -10.78 -6.23 -32.04
CA THR A 166 -11.29 -5.55 -33.25
C THR A 166 -12.69 -4.96 -33.08
N ILE A 167 -13.48 -5.44 -32.10
CA ILE A 167 -14.86 -4.98 -31.90
C ILE A 167 -14.95 -3.71 -31.04
N PHE A 168 -13.92 -3.40 -30.23
CA PHE A 168 -13.90 -2.25 -29.31
C PHE A 168 -12.76 -1.25 -29.58
N GLY A 169 -12.18 -1.28 -30.78
CA GLY A 169 -11.29 -0.24 -31.30
C GLY A 169 -12.06 0.93 -31.92
#